data_AF-A0A8X7BXV1-F1
#
_entry.id   AF-A0A8X7BXV1-F1
#
_cell.length_a   1.000
_cell.length_b   1.000
_cell.length_c   1.000
_cell.angle_alpha   90.00
_cell.angle_beta   90.00
_cell.angle_gamma   90.00
#
_symmetry.space_group_name_H-M   'P 1'
#
loop_
_entity.id
_entity.type
_entity.pdbx_description
1 polymer ?
#
loop_
_entity_poly.entity_id
_entity_poly.type
_entity_poly.pdbx_seq_one_letter_code
_entity_poly.pdbx_strand_id
1 'polypeptide(L)' 'MHSYTALLWSDSTVALSWIHGDPNRWKTFVCNRTIEILQYTTPSQWRHFPGTDNPADHLTRCTFPSQLPSLESW' A
#
# COMPACT_ATOMS: atom_id res chain seq x y z
N MET A 1 -23.38 3.25 -13.48
CA MET A 1 -21.93 2.98 -13.42
C MET A 1 -21.65 2.46 -12.02
N HIS A 2 -21.44 1.16 -11.86
CA HIS A 2 -21.15 0.58 -10.53
C HIS A 2 -19.68 0.87 -10.22
N SER A 3 -19.41 1.93 -9.44
CA SER A 3 -18.08 2.14 -8.88
C SER A 3 -17.90 1.14 -7.75
N TYR A 4 -17.19 0.04 -8.03
CA TYR A 4 -16.70 -0.83 -6.97
C TYR A 4 -15.67 -0.04 -6.15
N THR A 5 -15.98 0.22 -4.88
CA THR A 5 -15.04 0.82 -3.95
C THR A 5 -14.05 -0.24 -3.49
N ALA A 6 -12.81 -0.17 -4.00
CA ALA A 6 -11.71 -0.99 -3.51
C ALA A 6 -11.18 -0.44 -2.18
N LEU A 7 -10.91 -1.32 -1.22
CA LEU A 7 -10.14 -1.02 -0.01
C LEU A 7 -8.68 -1.36 -0.26
N LEU A 8 -7.79 -0.41 0.01
CA LEU A 8 -6.35 -0.50 -0.25
C LEU A 8 -5.59 -0.41 1.08
N TRP A 9 -4.56 -1.23 1.24
CA TRP A 9 -3.83 -1.36 2.50
C TRP A 9 -2.33 -1.15 2.28
N SER A 10 -1.69 -0.47 3.23
CA SER A 10 -0.23 -0.35 3.30
C SER A 10 0.21 -0.38 4.76
N ASP A 11 1.35 -0.99 5.01
CA ASP A 11 2.05 -0.98 6.31
C ASP A 11 3.00 0.22 6.46
N SER A 12 3.29 0.91 5.37
CA SER A 12 4.12 2.11 5.38
C SER A 12 3.30 3.33 5.79
N THR A 13 3.37 3.68 7.08
CA THR A 13 2.80 4.93 7.61
C THR A 13 3.36 6.16 6.89
N VAL A 14 4.61 6.09 6.40
CA VAL A 14 5.23 7.14 5.58
C VAL A 14 4.52 7.27 4.23
N ALA A 15 4.29 6.17 3.52
CA ALA A 15 3.58 6.19 2.24
C ALA A 15 2.13 6.69 2.42
N LEU A 16 1.45 6.24 3.47
CA LEU A 16 0.10 6.72 3.81
C LEU A 16 0.11 8.23 4.12
N SER A 17 1.11 8.73 4.84
CA SER A 17 1.25 10.17 5.11
C SER A 17 1.42 10.99 3.83
N TRP A 18 2.11 10.44 2.82
CA TRP A 18 2.21 11.09 1.50
C TRP A 18 0.87 11.10 0.76
N ILE A 19 0.14 9.97 0.78
CA ILE A 19 -1.16 9.80 0.12
C ILE A 19 -2.24 10.71 0.74
N HIS A 20 -2.22 10.90 2.07
CA HIS A 20 -3.17 11.76 2.77
C HIS A 20 -2.76 13.24 2.81
N GLY A 21 -1.50 13.56 2.52
CA GLY A 21 -0.97 14.92 2.51
C GLY A 21 -1.08 15.61 1.15
N ASP A 22 -0.68 16.89 1.10
CA ASP A 22 -0.53 17.63 -0.16
C ASP A 22 0.74 17.18 -0.89
N PRO A 23 0.63 16.58 -2.10
CA PRO A 23 1.78 16.08 -2.86
C PRO A 23 2.86 17.14 -3.13
N ASN A 24 2.46 18.41 -3.28
CA ASN A 24 3.37 19.50 -3.62
C ASN A 24 4.38 19.83 -2.51
N ARG A 25 4.14 19.33 -1.28
CA ARG A 25 5.06 19.49 -0.15
C ARG A 25 6.22 18.51 -0.18
N TRP A 26 6.16 17.49 -1.04
CA TRP A 26 7.17 16.44 -1.11
C TRP A 26 8.21 16.69 -2.20
N LYS A 27 9.37 16.04 -2.09
CA LYS A 27 10.40 16.06 -3.16
C LYS A 27 9.78 15.55 -4.45
N THR A 28 10.27 16.05 -5.60
CA THR A 28 9.72 15.80 -6.94
C THR A 28 9.34 14.35 -7.20
N PHE A 29 10.22 13.39 -6.84
CA PHE A 29 9.93 11.97 -7.01
C PHE A 29 8.68 11.52 -6.24
N VAL A 30 8.59 11.86 -4.95
CA VAL A 30 7.44 11.49 -4.11
C VAL A 30 6.18 12.20 -4.59
N CYS A 31 6.26 13.49 -4.90
CA CYS A 31 5.15 14.25 -5.45
C CYS A 31 4.55 13.57 -6.70
N ASN A 32 5.39 13.27 -7.69
CA ASN A 32 4.95 12.64 -8.93
C ASN A 32 4.30 11.27 -8.70
N ARG A 33 4.89 10.45 -7.82
CA ARG A 33 4.35 9.11 -7.50
C ARG A 33 3.04 9.19 -6.73
N THR A 34 2.91 10.12 -5.79
CA THR A 34 1.65 10.35 -5.08
C THR A 34 0.56 10.83 -6.02
N ILE A 35 0.86 11.75 -6.94
CA ILE A 35 -0.10 12.22 -7.96
C ILE A 35 -0.57 11.05 -8.82
N GLU A 36 0.34 10.21 -9.32
CA GLU A 36 -0.01 9.04 -10.13
C GLU A 36 -0.92 8.07 -9.37
N ILE A 37 -0.64 7.79 -8.09
CA ILE A 37 -1.51 6.94 -7.25
C ILE A 37 -2.92 7.56 -7.13
N LEU A 38 -3.00 8.87 -6.92
CA LEU A 38 -4.27 9.59 -6.75
C LEU A 38 -5.04 9.82 -8.05
N GLN A 39 -4.44 9.56 -9.23
CA GLN A 39 -5.17 9.53 -10.50
C GLN A 39 -6.15 8.34 -10.58
N TYR A 40 -5.87 7.25 -9.86
CA TYR A 40 -6.62 6.00 -9.91
C TYR A 40 -7.31 5.65 -8.59
N THR A 41 -6.96 6.34 -7.51
CA THR A 41 -7.44 6.05 -6.16
C THR A 41 -7.79 7.34 -5.43
N THR A 42 -8.57 7.23 -4.37
CA THR A 42 -8.84 8.33 -3.45
C THR A 42 -8.14 8.08 -2.12
N PRO A 43 -7.69 9.13 -1.39
CA PRO A 43 -7.05 8.94 -0.08
C PRO A 43 -7.94 8.15 0.89
N SER A 44 -9.26 8.29 0.79
CA SER A 44 -10.23 7.58 1.63
C SER A 44 -10.31 6.07 1.37
N GLN A 45 -9.69 5.54 0.31
CA GLN A 45 -9.58 4.10 0.07
C GLN A 45 -8.40 3.45 0.80
N TRP A 46 -7.42 4.25 1.22
CA TRP A 46 -6.19 3.74 1.83
C TRP A 46 -6.33 3.58 3.35
N ARG A 47 -5.83 2.46 3.86
CA ARG A 47 -5.85 2.10 5.28
C ARG A 47 -4.48 1.58 5.71
N HIS A 48 -4.19 1.71 7.00
CA HIS A 48 -3.00 1.14 7.61
C HIS A 48 -3.24 -0.31 8.02
N PHE A 49 -2.28 -1.18 7.71
CA PHE A 49 -2.23 -2.56 8.18
C PHE A 49 -0.87 -2.83 8.86
N PRO A 50 -0.81 -3.42 10.06
CA PRO A 50 0.48 -3.70 10.71
C PRO A 50 1.41 -4.54 9.82
N GLY A 51 2.67 -4.12 9.67
CA GLY A 51 3.65 -4.83 8.83
C GLY A 51 3.95 -6.26 9.26
N THR A 52 3.75 -6.61 10.54
CA THR A 52 3.89 -7.99 11.03
C THR A 52 2.88 -8.95 10.43
N ASP A 53 1.73 -8.43 10.01
CA ASP A 53 0.64 -9.22 9.46
C ASP A 53 0.58 -9.09 7.93
N ASN A 54 1.35 -8.18 7.33
CA ASN A 54 1.26 -7.83 5.91
C ASN A 54 1.64 -9.02 5.01
N PRO A 55 0.70 -9.67 4.30
CA PRO A 55 1.02 -10.83 3.50
C PRO A 55 1.92 -10.49 2.29
N ALA A 56 1.98 -9.21 1.89
CA ALA A 56 2.86 -8.77 0.81
C ALA A 56 4.36 -8.87 1.17
N ASP A 57 4.70 -8.84 2.46
CA ASP A 57 6.09 -8.98 2.92
C ASP A 57 6.64 -10.37 2.62
N HIS A 58 5.82 -11.41 2.75
CA HIS A 58 6.22 -12.77 2.42
C HIS A 58 6.58 -12.92 0.94
N LEU A 59 5.81 -12.26 0.06
CA LEU A 59 6.04 -12.29 -1.38
C LEU A 59 7.25 -11.46 -1.81
N THR A 60 7.53 -10.35 -1.13
CA THR A 60 8.65 -9.45 -1.49
C THR A 60 9.99 -9.86 -0.89
N ARG A 61 10.00 -10.60 0.23
CA ARG A 61 11.22 -11.07 0.90
C ARG A 61 11.77 -12.39 0.34
N CYS A 62 11.19 -12.93 -0.73
CA CYS A 62 11.57 -14.22 -1.31
C CYS A 62 11.59 -15.34 -0.24
N THR A 63 10.43 -15.64 0.36
CA THR A 63 10.30 -16.88 1.12
C THR A 63 10.58 -18.08 0.20
N PHE A 64 11.39 -19.04 0.65
CA PHE A 64 11.64 -20.24 -0.14
C PHE A 64 10.30 -20.96 -0.42
N PRO A 65 10.10 -21.56 -1.60
CA PRO A 65 8.84 -22.25 -1.92
C PRO A 65 8.42 -23.29 -0.87
N SER A 66 9.38 -23.90 -0.18
CA SER A 66 9.17 -24.84 0.92
C SER A 66 8.59 -24.24 2.20
N GLN A 67 8.64 -22.91 2.36
CA GLN A 67 8.12 -22.17 3.52
C GLN A 67 6.72 -21.58 3.26
N LEU A 68 6.25 -21.64 2.00
CA LEU A 68 4.90 -21.23 1.64
C LEU A 68 3.78 -22.01 2.35
N PRO A 69 3.88 -23.34 2.57
CA PRO A 69 2.83 -24.09 3.27
C PRO A 69 2.69 -23.74 4.75
N SER A 70 3.72 -23.15 5.37
CA SER A 70 3.71 -22.75 6.80
C SER A 70 3.26 -21.30 7.02
N LEU A 71 2.97 -20.57 5.96
CA LEU A 71 2.38 -19.24 6.05
C LEU A 71 0.88 -19.39 6.31
N GLU A 72 0.51 -19.61 7.57
CA GLU A 72 -0.88 -19.54 8.03
C GLU A 72 -1.38 -18.10 7.94
N SER A 73 -1.70 -17.65 6.75
CA SER A 73 -2.43 -16.40 6.54
C SER A 73 -3.19 -16.43 5.22
N TRP A 74 -4.13 -17.39 5.11
CA TRP A 74 -5.36 -17.31 4.31
C TRP A 74 -6.46 -18.13 4.98
#